data_AF-A0A925E904-F1
#
_entry.id   AF-A0A925E904-F1
#
_cell.length_a   1.000
_cell.length_b   1.000
_cell.length_c   1.000
_cell.angle_alpha   90.00
_cell.angle_beta   90.00
_cell.angle_gamma   90.00
#
_symmetry.space_group_name_H-M   'P 1'
#
loop_
_entity.id
_entity.type
_entity.pdbx_description
1 polymer ?
#
loop_
_entity_poly.entity_id
_entity_poly.type
_entity_poly.pdbx_seq_one_letter_code
_entity_poly.pdbx_strand_id
1 'polypeptide(L)'
;MYSRKIVFVCLLLSAVSFISNAQTPYGGKIRTIPGLIEAEDFDLGGEGAGYHDRTAKNQGGGYRVDEAPGIKGMTDLPGKPAWFKSNDGTPTIGWFFVGEWLKYTVDVKAGVYDINIRIATPMNKKAFNIYINDKIIAYIEVPNTGEYNKWITVHCRGVKIAANGKAFLKIQAGGMDLDECDLNWIEFVEANPKYINFAG
;
A
#
# COMPACT_ATOMS: atom_id res chain seq x y z
N MET A 1 -15.12 67.93 3.58
CA MET A 1 -13.93 67.09 3.86
C MET A 1 -14.42 65.75 4.40
N TYR A 2 -14.03 64.65 3.73
CA TYR A 2 -14.61 63.31 3.85
C TYR A 2 -14.34 62.62 5.20
N SER A 3 -15.39 62.02 5.78
CA SER A 3 -15.34 61.12 6.93
C SER A 3 -14.87 59.73 6.49
N ARG A 4 -13.77 59.23 7.08
CA ARG A 4 -13.22 57.89 6.81
C ARG A 4 -13.92 56.86 7.68
N LYS A 5 -14.80 56.06 7.10
CA LYS A 5 -15.31 54.82 7.72
C LYS A 5 -14.23 53.74 7.60
N ILE A 6 -13.71 53.28 8.72
CA ILE A 6 -12.83 52.11 8.80
C ILE A 6 -13.73 50.87 8.70
N VAL A 7 -13.57 50.09 7.62
CA VAL A 7 -14.22 48.79 7.47
C VAL A 7 -13.27 47.73 8.03
N PHE A 8 -13.64 47.12 9.16
CA PHE A 8 -12.99 45.91 9.64
C PHE A 8 -13.45 44.74 8.76
N VAL A 9 -12.59 44.28 7.86
CA VAL A 9 -12.77 43.01 7.18
C VAL A 9 -12.32 41.92 8.15
N CYS A 10 -13.29 41.26 8.79
CA CYS A 10 -13.04 40.06 9.58
C CYS A 10 -12.84 38.90 8.60
N LEU A 11 -11.58 38.51 8.37
CA LEU A 11 -11.25 37.31 7.61
C LEU A 11 -11.58 36.10 8.51
N LEU A 12 -12.74 35.50 8.32
CA LEU A 12 -13.05 34.17 8.84
C LEU A 12 -12.13 33.19 8.11
N LEU A 13 -10.98 32.84 8.72
CA LEU A 13 -10.28 31.61 8.38
C LEU A 13 -11.20 30.47 8.82
N SER A 14 -11.93 29.88 7.88
CA SER A 14 -12.55 28.59 8.09
C SER A 14 -11.44 27.59 8.39
N ALA A 15 -11.28 27.20 9.66
CA ALA A 15 -10.47 26.05 9.99
C ALA A 15 -11.12 24.84 9.31
N VAL A 16 -10.51 24.38 8.22
CA VAL A 16 -10.84 23.07 7.66
C VAL A 16 -10.30 22.07 8.68
N SER A 17 -11.18 21.58 9.55
CA SER A 17 -10.87 20.43 10.39
C SER A 17 -10.65 19.24 9.47
N PHE A 18 -9.40 18.93 9.16
CA PHE A 18 -9.04 17.64 8.60
C PHE A 18 -9.34 16.60 9.68
N ILE A 19 -10.49 15.96 9.59
CA ILE A 19 -10.72 14.72 10.32
C ILE A 19 -9.76 13.72 9.68
N SER A 20 -8.57 13.54 10.27
CA SER A 20 -7.74 12.39 9.93
C SER A 20 -8.51 11.17 10.41
N ASN A 21 -9.14 10.44 9.52
CA ASN A 21 -9.72 9.16 9.85
C ASN A 21 -8.59 8.28 10.41
N ALA A 22 -8.74 7.84 11.65
CA ALA A 22 -7.70 7.05 12.32
C ALA A 22 -7.45 5.77 11.52
N GLN A 23 -6.17 5.51 11.21
CA GLN A 23 -5.76 4.26 10.58
C GLN A 23 -6.00 3.10 11.55
N THR A 24 -6.76 2.08 11.13
CA THR A 24 -7.05 0.90 11.97
C THR A 24 -6.93 -0.41 11.18
N PRO A 25 -6.56 -1.53 11.83
CA PRO A 25 -6.40 -2.80 11.13
C PRO A 25 -7.69 -3.24 10.42
N TYR A 26 -7.56 -3.69 9.18
CA TYR A 26 -8.69 -4.28 8.46
C TYR A 26 -9.24 -5.51 9.21
N GLY A 27 -10.57 -5.57 9.34
CA GLY A 27 -11.25 -6.61 10.12
C GLY A 27 -10.89 -6.63 11.62
N GLY A 28 -10.28 -5.56 12.16
CA GLY A 28 -9.79 -5.51 13.53
C GLY A 28 -8.60 -6.43 13.82
N LYS A 29 -7.98 -7.01 12.78
CA LYS A 29 -6.90 -7.99 12.90
C LYS A 29 -5.55 -7.38 12.54
N ILE A 30 -4.66 -7.31 13.53
CA ILE A 30 -3.25 -6.97 13.32
C ILE A 30 -2.57 -8.11 12.56
N ARG A 31 -1.79 -7.77 11.52
CA ARG A 31 -1.03 -8.74 10.72
C ARG A 31 0.32 -9.02 11.37
N THR A 32 0.93 -10.16 11.09
CA THR A 32 2.21 -10.53 11.72
C THR A 32 3.35 -10.55 10.72
N ILE A 33 4.54 -10.17 11.16
CA ILE A 33 5.81 -10.41 10.46
C ILE A 33 6.70 -11.21 11.41
N PRO A 34 7.08 -12.47 11.09
CA PRO A 34 6.84 -13.19 9.83
C PRO A 34 5.37 -13.54 9.56
N GLY A 35 5.05 -13.77 8.29
CA GLY A 35 3.73 -14.14 7.82
C GLY A 35 3.40 -13.64 6.42
N LEU A 36 2.29 -14.13 5.88
CA LEU A 36 1.68 -13.65 4.64
C LEU A 36 0.66 -12.55 4.96
N ILE A 37 0.71 -11.48 4.17
CA ILE A 37 -0.18 -10.33 4.25
C ILE A 37 -0.81 -10.15 2.86
N GLU A 38 -2.12 -10.37 2.79
CA GLU A 38 -2.93 -10.15 1.59
C GLU A 38 -2.97 -8.66 1.25
N ALA A 39 -2.84 -8.31 -0.02
CA ALA A 39 -2.77 -6.91 -0.42
C ALA A 39 -4.10 -6.19 -0.16
N GLU A 40 -5.22 -6.87 -0.36
CA GLU A 40 -6.58 -6.38 -0.13
C GLU A 40 -6.93 -6.16 1.35
N ASP A 41 -6.04 -6.51 2.27
CA ASP A 41 -6.23 -6.41 3.73
C ASP A 41 -5.59 -5.15 4.35
N PHE A 42 -5.31 -4.12 3.53
CA PHE A 42 -4.76 -2.84 3.99
C PHE A 42 -5.65 -2.14 5.02
N ASP A 43 -5.05 -1.38 5.93
CA ASP A 43 -5.76 -0.74 7.03
C ASP A 43 -6.91 0.16 6.54
N LEU A 44 -7.93 0.29 7.40
CA LEU A 44 -8.98 1.29 7.25
C LEU A 44 -8.42 2.69 7.54
N GLY A 45 -9.22 3.71 7.26
CA GLY A 45 -8.86 5.11 7.47
C GLY A 45 -8.97 5.96 6.20
N GLY A 46 -9.13 5.34 5.03
CA GLY A 46 -9.25 6.05 3.76
C GLY A 46 -7.94 6.64 3.26
N GLU A 47 -8.07 7.51 2.25
CA GLU A 47 -6.98 8.21 1.58
C GLU A 47 -6.07 8.99 2.56
N GLY A 48 -4.76 8.81 2.43
CA GLY A 48 -3.75 9.42 3.29
C GLY A 48 -3.54 8.71 4.64
N ALA A 49 -4.44 7.81 5.04
CA ALA A 49 -4.32 7.04 6.29
C ALA A 49 -4.04 5.55 6.02
N GLY A 50 -4.99 4.82 5.43
CA GLY A 50 -4.86 3.39 5.14
C GLY A 50 -4.23 3.09 3.79
N TYR A 51 -4.39 4.00 2.82
CA TYR A 51 -3.84 3.90 1.48
C TYR A 51 -3.60 5.29 0.87
N HIS A 52 -2.92 5.34 -0.27
CA HIS A 52 -2.91 6.46 -1.20
C HIS A 52 -3.18 5.95 -2.60
N ASP A 53 -4.27 6.45 -3.18
CA ASP A 53 -4.67 6.27 -4.57
C ASP A 53 -4.51 7.64 -5.25
N ARG A 54 -3.87 7.67 -6.43
CA ARG A 54 -3.58 8.95 -7.10
C ARG A 54 -4.78 9.50 -7.86
N THR A 55 -5.86 8.74 -8.02
CA THR A 55 -7.04 9.19 -8.76
C THR A 55 -8.12 9.75 -7.84
N ALA A 56 -8.68 10.90 -8.24
CA ALA A 56 -9.72 11.58 -7.48
C ALA A 56 -11.08 10.86 -7.52
N LYS A 57 -11.24 9.87 -8.41
CA LYS A 57 -12.53 9.25 -8.74
C LYS A 57 -12.53 7.78 -8.36
N ASN A 58 -12.51 7.55 -7.07
CA ASN A 58 -12.78 6.25 -6.48
C ASN A 58 -14.20 5.79 -6.80
N GLN A 59 -14.35 4.99 -7.87
CA GLN A 59 -15.62 4.38 -8.25
C GLN A 59 -15.78 3.02 -7.61
N GLY A 60 -15.77 3.00 -6.26
CA GLY A 60 -15.98 1.81 -5.43
C GLY A 60 -16.84 0.72 -6.06
N GLY A 61 -16.17 -0.30 -6.60
CA GLY A 61 -16.70 -1.61 -6.97
C GLY A 61 -15.73 -2.65 -6.41
N GLY A 62 -16.16 -3.46 -5.45
CA GLY A 62 -15.27 -3.75 -4.30
C GLY A 62 -15.53 -5.00 -3.45
N TYR A 63 -14.46 -5.70 -3.05
CA TYR A 63 -14.39 -6.51 -1.82
C TYR A 63 -14.79 -5.66 -0.59
N ARG A 64 -14.64 -4.34 -0.70
CA ARG A 64 -14.97 -3.30 0.28
C ARG A 64 -16.16 -2.41 -0.13
N VAL A 65 -17.18 -2.95 -0.81
CA VAL A 65 -18.35 -2.16 -1.26
C VAL A 65 -19.25 -1.66 -0.13
N ASP A 66 -19.25 -2.32 1.03
CA ASP A 66 -20.16 -2.03 2.15
C ASP A 66 -19.54 -1.11 3.22
N GLU A 67 -18.37 -0.53 2.95
CA GLU A 67 -17.66 0.30 3.92
C GLU A 67 -18.17 1.76 3.91
N ALA A 68 -18.04 2.44 5.06
CA ALA A 68 -18.55 3.79 5.28
C ALA A 68 -18.16 4.75 4.14
N PRO A 69 -19.01 5.74 3.78
CA PRO A 69 -18.70 6.71 2.73
C PRO A 69 -17.40 7.46 3.09
N GLY A 70 -16.31 7.15 2.36
CA GLY A 70 -14.94 7.61 2.63
C GLY A 70 -13.92 6.48 2.76
N ILE A 71 -14.37 5.23 2.84
CA ILE A 71 -13.55 4.01 2.90
C ILE A 71 -13.83 3.13 1.66
N LYS A 72 -14.15 3.76 0.53
CA LYS A 72 -14.35 3.05 -0.75
C LYS A 72 -12.95 2.71 -1.31
N GLY A 73 -12.81 1.59 -2.01
CA GLY A 73 -11.51 0.98 -2.36
C GLY A 73 -10.63 1.74 -3.37
N MET A 74 -9.49 1.18 -3.74
CA MET A 74 -8.59 1.70 -4.78
C MET A 74 -9.18 1.32 -6.15
N THR A 75 -9.81 2.23 -6.89
CA THR A 75 -10.50 1.83 -8.15
C THR A 75 -10.57 2.97 -9.15
N ASP A 76 -9.84 2.79 -10.25
CA ASP A 76 -9.64 3.81 -11.28
C ASP A 76 -10.60 3.72 -12.46
N LEU A 77 -11.36 2.63 -12.61
CA LEU A 77 -12.18 2.40 -13.81
C LEU A 77 -13.63 1.98 -13.54
N PRO A 78 -14.62 2.62 -14.20
CA PRO A 78 -15.99 2.12 -14.20
C PRO A 78 -16.06 0.74 -14.85
N GLY A 79 -16.68 -0.22 -14.17
CA GLY A 79 -17.03 -1.53 -14.75
C GLY A 79 -15.98 -2.64 -14.59
N LYS A 80 -14.85 -2.35 -13.95
CA LYS A 80 -13.97 -3.39 -13.41
C LYS A 80 -13.80 -3.15 -11.90
N PRO A 81 -14.07 -4.15 -11.04
CA PRO A 81 -13.84 -3.97 -9.63
C PRO A 81 -12.37 -3.68 -9.31
N ALA A 82 -12.10 -2.89 -8.26
CA ALA A 82 -10.79 -2.70 -7.64
C ALA A 82 -10.00 -4.00 -7.41
N TRP A 83 -10.77 -5.06 -7.19
CA TRP A 83 -10.32 -6.43 -7.02
C TRP A 83 -10.37 -7.13 -8.36
N PHE A 84 -9.21 -7.54 -8.83
CA PHE A 84 -9.11 -8.65 -9.76
C PHE A 84 -9.02 -9.93 -8.96
N LYS A 85 -9.51 -11.03 -9.54
CA LYS A 85 -9.11 -12.34 -9.06
C LYS A 85 -7.90 -12.76 -9.86
N SER A 86 -6.88 -13.20 -9.16
CA SER A 86 -5.82 -14.03 -9.72
C SER A 86 -6.44 -15.26 -10.41
N ASN A 87 -5.68 -15.97 -11.26
CA ASN A 87 -6.19 -17.14 -12.00
C ASN A 87 -6.73 -18.26 -11.08
N ASP A 88 -6.26 -18.31 -9.84
CA ASP A 88 -6.70 -19.24 -8.79
C ASP A 88 -7.90 -18.73 -7.97
N GLY A 89 -8.40 -17.53 -8.29
CA GLY A 89 -9.56 -16.95 -7.63
C GLY A 89 -9.26 -16.08 -6.41
N THR A 90 -7.99 -15.89 -6.02
CA THR A 90 -7.63 -15.04 -4.88
C THR A 90 -7.81 -13.56 -5.23
N PRO A 91 -8.28 -12.71 -4.29
CA PRO A 91 -8.37 -11.29 -4.55
C PRO A 91 -6.98 -10.66 -4.74
N THR A 92 -6.94 -9.56 -5.49
CA THR A 92 -5.72 -8.81 -5.78
C THR A 92 -6.04 -7.33 -5.83
N ILE A 93 -5.04 -6.49 -5.61
CA ILE A 93 -5.09 -5.06 -5.90
C ILE A 93 -4.63 -4.85 -7.34
N GLY A 94 -5.53 -4.37 -8.20
CA GLY A 94 -5.20 -3.97 -9.57
C GLY A 94 -4.96 -2.47 -9.69
N TRP A 95 -4.49 -2.04 -10.86
CA TRP A 95 -4.20 -0.62 -11.14
C TRP A 95 -3.28 0.04 -10.12
N PHE A 96 -2.32 -0.72 -9.59
CA PHE A 96 -1.42 -0.17 -8.59
C PHE A 96 -0.33 0.65 -9.26
N PHE A 97 -0.53 1.95 -9.33
CA PHE A 97 0.31 2.88 -10.07
C PHE A 97 1.49 3.38 -9.25
N VAL A 98 2.55 3.81 -9.95
CA VAL A 98 3.73 4.40 -9.28
C VAL A 98 3.33 5.58 -8.39
N GLY A 99 3.80 5.53 -7.14
CA GLY A 99 3.53 6.51 -6.11
C GLY A 99 2.46 6.09 -5.11
N GLU A 100 1.53 5.23 -5.53
CA GLU A 100 0.45 4.71 -4.70
C GLU A 100 0.97 3.76 -3.63
N TRP A 101 0.26 3.70 -2.50
CA TRP A 101 0.67 2.85 -1.39
C TRP A 101 -0.48 2.28 -0.57
N LEU A 102 -0.19 1.15 0.08
CA LEU A 102 -1.05 0.46 1.02
C LEU A 102 -0.33 0.38 2.37
N LYS A 103 -1.03 0.68 3.48
CA LYS A 103 -0.49 0.57 4.83
C LYS A 103 -1.18 -0.53 5.63
N TYR A 104 -0.42 -1.15 6.52
CA TYR A 104 -0.88 -2.23 7.38
C TYR A 104 -0.34 -2.01 8.79
N THR A 105 -1.21 -2.16 9.79
CA THR A 105 -0.79 -2.29 11.18
C THR A 105 -0.30 -3.72 11.39
N VAL A 106 0.96 -3.85 11.76
CA VAL A 106 1.65 -5.14 11.92
C VAL A 106 2.19 -5.30 13.34
N ASP A 107 2.25 -6.53 13.81
CA ASP A 107 3.08 -6.96 14.94
C ASP A 107 4.31 -7.68 14.38
N VAL A 108 5.49 -7.09 14.60
CA VAL A 108 6.73 -7.47 13.93
C VAL A 108 7.71 -8.05 14.92
N LYS A 109 8.38 -9.14 14.57
CA LYS A 109 9.56 -9.60 15.29
C LYS A 109 10.82 -9.04 14.63
N ALA A 110 11.74 -8.49 15.41
CA ALA A 110 13.03 -8.07 14.86
C ALA A 110 13.79 -9.30 14.31
N GLY A 111 14.40 -9.16 13.13
CA GLY A 111 15.00 -10.30 12.46
C GLY A 111 15.52 -9.99 11.06
N VAL A 112 15.98 -11.03 10.37
CA VAL A 112 16.34 -10.99 8.96
C VAL A 112 15.33 -11.84 8.21
N TYR A 113 14.80 -11.32 7.10
CA TYR A 113 13.70 -11.94 6.38
C TYR A 113 13.99 -12.01 4.88
N ASP A 114 13.51 -13.08 4.26
CA ASP A 114 13.27 -13.10 2.82
C ASP A 114 11.85 -12.56 2.58
N ILE A 115 11.76 -11.50 1.77
CA ILE A 115 10.51 -10.86 1.38
C ILE A 115 10.10 -11.39 0.02
N ASN A 116 8.91 -11.98 -0.06
CA ASN A 116 8.32 -12.52 -1.28
C ASN A 116 7.12 -11.67 -1.69
N ILE A 117 7.03 -11.26 -2.96
CA ILE A 117 5.89 -10.48 -3.47
C ILE A 117 5.27 -11.21 -4.65
N ARG A 118 3.95 -11.42 -4.60
CA ARG A 118 3.17 -12.02 -5.67
C ARG A 118 2.56 -10.94 -6.55
N ILE A 119 3.00 -10.89 -7.81
CA ILE A 119 2.76 -9.75 -8.70
C ILE A 119 2.53 -10.20 -10.15
N ALA A 120 1.78 -9.40 -10.91
CA ALA A 120 1.65 -9.48 -12.36
C ALA A 120 1.72 -8.09 -13.01
N THR A 121 2.43 -7.98 -14.13
CA THR A 121 2.49 -6.74 -14.92
C THR A 121 3.06 -7.01 -16.33
N PRO A 122 2.44 -6.50 -17.40
CA PRO A 122 3.04 -6.49 -18.74
C PRO A 122 4.06 -5.34 -18.91
N MET A 123 4.29 -4.54 -17.88
CA MET A 123 5.14 -3.35 -17.92
C MET A 123 6.58 -3.67 -17.53
N ASN A 124 7.50 -2.81 -17.94
CA ASN A 124 8.92 -2.92 -17.62
C ASN A 124 9.30 -1.94 -16.51
N LYS A 125 10.49 -2.11 -15.91
CA LYS A 125 11.05 -1.14 -14.95
C LYS A 125 10.11 -0.82 -13.78
N LYS A 126 9.32 -1.81 -13.36
CA LYS A 126 8.46 -1.76 -12.18
C LYS A 126 9.25 -2.11 -10.93
N ALA A 127 8.86 -1.56 -9.79
CA ALA A 127 9.47 -1.89 -8.50
C ALA A 127 8.52 -1.65 -7.34
N PHE A 128 8.91 -2.09 -6.14
CA PHE A 128 8.25 -1.77 -4.88
C PHE A 128 9.24 -1.22 -3.86
N ASN A 129 8.84 -0.16 -3.15
CA ASN A 129 9.49 0.26 -1.92
C ASN A 129 8.72 -0.32 -0.74
N ILE A 130 9.40 -1.06 0.13
CA ILE A 130 8.82 -1.62 1.35
C ILE A 130 9.34 -0.82 2.54
N TYR A 131 8.42 -0.35 3.39
CA TYR A 131 8.74 0.44 4.56
C TYR A 131 8.26 -0.23 5.84
N ILE A 132 9.02 -0.04 6.91
CA ILE A 132 8.57 -0.27 8.28
C ILE A 132 8.75 1.04 9.05
N ASN A 133 7.66 1.57 9.63
CA ASN A 133 7.64 2.86 10.33
C ASN A 133 8.25 3.99 9.49
N ASP A 134 7.79 4.11 8.24
CA ASP A 134 8.24 5.09 7.24
C ASP A 134 9.73 5.05 6.85
N LYS A 135 10.48 4.05 7.32
CA LYS A 135 11.84 3.76 6.84
C LYS A 135 11.81 2.69 5.76
N ILE A 136 12.43 2.97 4.61
CA ILE A 136 12.63 1.96 3.55
C ILE A 136 13.51 0.82 4.10
N ILE A 137 13.02 -0.41 3.98
CA ILE A 137 13.76 -1.63 4.32
C ILE A 137 14.15 -2.43 3.08
N ALA A 138 13.43 -2.30 1.96
CA ALA A 138 13.73 -2.99 0.72
C ALA A 138 13.26 -2.19 -0.51
N TYR A 139 14.02 -2.33 -1.59
CA TYR A 139 13.65 -1.96 -2.95
C TYR A 139 13.63 -3.23 -3.79
N ILE A 140 12.49 -3.55 -4.39
CA ILE A 140 12.26 -4.84 -5.05
C ILE A 140 11.90 -4.57 -6.51
N GLU A 141 12.81 -4.88 -7.42
CA GLU A 141 12.56 -4.80 -8.86
C GLU A 141 11.60 -5.90 -9.30
N VAL A 142 10.66 -5.54 -10.17
CA VAL A 142 9.66 -6.46 -10.71
C VAL A 142 9.90 -6.62 -12.21
N PRO A 143 10.18 -7.85 -12.68
CA PRO A 143 10.31 -8.10 -14.10
C PRO A 143 8.94 -8.09 -14.79
N ASN A 144 8.95 -7.80 -16.08
CA ASN A 144 7.77 -7.91 -16.93
C ASN A 144 7.30 -9.37 -16.97
N THR A 145 6.07 -9.62 -16.55
CA THR A 145 5.46 -10.96 -16.55
C THR A 145 4.79 -11.28 -17.88
N GLY A 146 4.46 -10.27 -18.68
CA GLY A 146 3.90 -10.34 -20.03
C GLY A 146 2.40 -10.01 -20.10
N GLU A 147 1.63 -10.35 -19.07
CA GLU A 147 0.17 -10.14 -18.99
C GLU A 147 -0.27 -10.01 -17.52
N TYR A 148 -1.36 -9.31 -17.26
CA TYR A 148 -1.92 -9.12 -15.90
C TYR A 148 -2.44 -10.41 -15.24
N ASN A 149 -2.69 -11.46 -16.02
CA ASN A 149 -3.07 -12.78 -15.51
C ASN A 149 -1.86 -13.72 -15.32
N LYS A 150 -0.64 -13.27 -15.61
CA LYS A 150 0.58 -14.08 -15.49
C LYS A 150 1.33 -13.70 -14.24
N TRP A 151 1.03 -14.40 -13.16
CA TRP A 151 1.54 -14.14 -11.82
C TRP A 151 2.88 -14.83 -11.54
N ILE A 152 3.82 -14.07 -10.99
CA ILE A 152 5.10 -14.59 -10.48
C ILE A 152 5.28 -14.22 -9.03
N THR A 153 6.22 -14.88 -8.36
CA THR A 153 6.69 -14.47 -7.03
C THR A 153 8.12 -13.95 -7.16
N VAL A 154 8.33 -12.68 -6.80
CA VAL A 154 9.65 -12.06 -6.73
C VAL A 154 10.20 -12.20 -5.32
N HIS A 155 11.49 -12.49 -5.20
CA HIS A 155 12.15 -12.78 -3.93
C HIS A 155 13.24 -11.75 -3.64
N CYS A 156 13.20 -11.10 -2.47
CA CYS A 156 14.22 -10.19 -1.96
C CYS A 156 14.77 -10.76 -0.65
N ARG A 157 16.00 -11.27 -0.69
CA ARG A 157 16.57 -12.04 0.44
C ARG A 157 17.34 -11.18 1.42
N GLY A 158 17.40 -11.62 2.68
CA GLY A 158 18.32 -11.06 3.67
C GLY A 158 17.97 -9.65 4.17
N VAL A 159 16.69 -9.26 4.13
CA VAL A 159 16.24 -7.94 4.55
C VAL A 159 16.18 -7.85 6.07
N LYS A 160 16.96 -6.93 6.65
CA LYS A 160 16.97 -6.71 8.09
C LYS A 160 15.81 -5.80 8.52
N ILE A 161 15.00 -6.30 9.45
CA ILE A 161 13.95 -5.52 10.12
C ILE A 161 14.34 -5.34 11.59
N ALA A 162 14.53 -4.09 12.00
CA ALA A 162 14.94 -3.74 13.36
C ALA A 162 13.77 -3.51 14.32
N ALA A 163 12.56 -3.27 13.80
CA ALA A 163 11.38 -3.06 14.62
C ALA A 163 10.97 -4.35 15.34
N ASN A 164 10.44 -4.20 16.56
CA ASN A 164 9.90 -5.29 17.36
C ASN A 164 8.60 -4.82 18.04
N GLY A 165 7.55 -5.63 17.99
CA GLY A 165 6.20 -5.24 18.41
C GLY A 165 5.43 -4.50 17.31
N LYS A 166 4.45 -3.69 17.72
CA LYS A 166 3.58 -2.93 16.81
C LYS A 166 4.40 -1.99 15.91
N ALA A 167 4.13 -2.05 14.61
CA ALA A 167 4.71 -1.18 13.59
C ALA A 167 3.71 -0.94 12.44
N PHE A 168 4.11 -0.07 11.50
CA PHE A 168 3.37 0.18 10.27
C PHE A 168 4.19 -0.30 9.07
N LEU A 169 3.67 -1.32 8.38
CA LEU A 169 4.16 -1.73 7.07
C LEU A 169 3.53 -0.82 6.02
N LYS A 170 4.34 -0.35 5.08
CA LYS A 170 3.85 0.33 3.86
C LYS A 170 4.44 -0.34 2.64
N ILE A 171 3.59 -0.68 1.69
CA ILE A 171 3.95 -1.21 0.38
C ILE A 171 3.66 -0.09 -0.61
N GLN A 172 4.67 0.42 -1.31
CA GLN A 172 4.49 1.48 -2.29
C GLN A 172 4.94 1.01 -3.67
N ALA A 173 4.06 1.16 -4.66
CA ALA A 173 4.41 0.93 -6.05
C ALA A 173 5.41 1.98 -6.54
N GLY A 174 6.45 1.52 -7.22
CA GLY A 174 7.58 2.30 -7.69
C GLY A 174 8.05 1.87 -9.07
N GLY A 175 9.23 2.35 -9.44
CA GLY A 175 9.82 2.12 -10.76
C GLY A 175 9.84 3.38 -11.62
N MET A 176 10.39 3.24 -12.82
CA MET A 176 10.50 4.35 -13.79
C MET A 176 9.29 4.43 -14.73
N ASP A 177 8.61 3.30 -14.93
CA ASP A 177 7.40 3.24 -15.73
C ASP A 177 6.19 3.59 -14.86
N LEU A 178 5.48 4.66 -15.21
CA LEU A 178 4.40 5.26 -14.42
C LEU A 178 3.05 4.55 -14.55
N ASP A 179 2.98 3.49 -15.36
CA ASP A 179 1.80 2.64 -15.53
C ASP A 179 1.60 1.66 -14.36
N GLU A 180 0.61 0.79 -14.43
CA GLU A 180 0.17 -0.06 -13.32
C GLU A 180 0.87 -1.42 -13.19
N CYS A 181 0.67 -2.02 -12.01
CA CYS A 181 0.90 -3.43 -11.75
C CYS A 181 -0.22 -3.98 -10.87
N ASP A 182 -0.38 -5.30 -10.86
CA ASP A 182 -1.34 -5.98 -10.00
C ASP A 182 -0.60 -6.73 -8.89
N LEU A 183 -1.01 -6.49 -7.64
CA LEU A 183 -0.44 -7.04 -6.42
C LEU A 183 -1.42 -7.97 -5.72
N ASN A 184 -0.97 -9.18 -5.38
CA ASN A 184 -1.78 -10.18 -4.68
C ASN A 184 -1.44 -10.20 -3.19
N TRP A 185 -0.18 -10.52 -2.84
CA TRP A 185 0.25 -10.55 -1.45
C TRP A 185 1.74 -10.26 -1.30
N ILE A 186 2.13 -9.96 -0.07
CA ILE A 186 3.52 -9.94 0.39
C ILE A 186 3.69 -10.95 1.52
N GLU A 187 4.82 -11.65 1.55
CA GLU A 187 5.15 -12.63 2.58
C GLU A 187 6.55 -12.35 3.13
N PHE A 188 6.67 -12.46 4.46
CA PHE A 188 7.92 -12.35 5.18
C PHE A 188 8.26 -13.70 5.79
N VAL A 189 9.32 -14.33 5.29
CA VAL A 189 9.84 -15.61 5.79
C VAL A 189 11.12 -15.33 6.56
N GLU A 190 11.27 -15.86 7.78
CA GLU A 190 12.53 -15.75 8.52
C GLU A 190 13.67 -16.31 7.66
N ALA A 191 14.69 -15.49 7.42
CA ALA A 191 15.82 -15.90 6.60
C ALA A 191 16.58 -17.03 7.31
N ASN A 192 16.85 -18.11 6.59
CA ASN A 192 17.63 -19.20 7.15
C ASN A 192 19.08 -18.73 7.40
N PRO A 193 19.58 -18.81 8.65
CA PRO A 193 20.92 -18.35 9.01
C PRO A 193 22.06 -19.00 8.21
N LYS A 194 21.80 -20.13 7.54
CA LYS A 194 22.79 -20.85 6.73
C LYS A 194 23.04 -20.25 5.35
N TYR A 195 22.19 -19.32 4.89
CA TYR A 195 22.29 -18.72 3.55
C TYR A 195 22.44 -17.19 3.57
N ILE A 196 22.60 -16.59 4.74
CA ILE A 196 23.06 -15.20 4.86
C ILE A 196 24.55 -15.17 4.54
N ASN A 197 24.86 -14.99 3.26
CA ASN A 197 26.19 -14.55 2.85
C ASN A 197 26.40 -13.17 3.50
N PHE A 198 27.24 -13.12 4.53
CA PHE A 198 27.81 -11.88 5.02
C PHE A 198 28.66 -11.30 3.87
N ALA A 199 28.07 -10.44 3.05
CA ALA A 199 28.85 -9.51 2.26
C ALA A 199 29.48 -8.52 3.25
N GLY A 200 30.72 -8.83 3.65
CA GLY A 200 31.64 -7.87 4.25
C GLY A 200 32.19 -6.91 3.22
#